data_AF-A0A5C0SCU2-F1
#
_entry.id   AF-A0A5C0SCU2-F1
#
_cell.length_a   1.000
_cell.length_b   1.000
_cell.length_c   1.000
_cell.angle_alpha   90.00
_cell.angle_beta   90.00
_cell.angle_gamma   90.00
#
_symmetry.space_group_name_H-M   'P 1'
#
loop_
_entity.id
_entity.type
_entity.pdbx_description
1 polymer ?
#
loop_
_entity_poly.entity_id
_entity_poly.type
_entity_poly.pdbx_seq_one_letter_code
_entity_poly.pdbx_strand_id
1 'polypeptide(L)'
;MTCNNNSPQLDLTLPDRCCTANTGCEFDGTLRRVKAEPIYVQKVYDAALFNLQGLRTIAGQEFKPDLGKGARIIRVLDIRCKKFFNPSDINDERNLIVRPTTTISGAEFVEDGKGNPVTVIGPDGTASEKILYADTRDCDEEGKGTPIFGTQNIEITGNVVVEIDVLFTDDCDKKCRATLSANVPIARPNTPLLLTNFFELCMPSVFNTAFLPRFTEFCNINCETRLATNSIMRDIIIDPETGEVKVNLIIALCVTCEKKIVVPVQLCVLSTGFPVLSAETAPICSTFPQLFPDQIDSKCPCRCAEEAEATEKCEE
;
A
#
# COMPACT_ATOMS: atom_id res chain seq x y z
N MET A 1 19.88 -51.74 -31.37
CA MET A 1 19.06 -51.64 -30.15
C MET A 1 18.64 -50.18 -30.01
N THR A 2 17.36 -49.90 -30.22
CA THR A 2 16.75 -48.57 -30.17
C THR A 2 16.07 -48.42 -28.82
N CYS A 3 16.58 -47.54 -27.97
CA CYS A 3 15.95 -47.18 -26.70
C CYS A 3 14.98 -46.03 -26.95
N ASN A 4 13.71 -46.35 -27.20
CA ASN A 4 12.61 -45.40 -27.09
C ASN A 4 12.06 -45.45 -25.67
N ASN A 5 12.52 -44.54 -24.81
CA ASN A 5 11.91 -44.27 -23.51
C ASN A 5 10.94 -43.09 -23.67
N ASN A 6 9.66 -43.39 -23.96
CA ASN A 6 8.58 -42.43 -23.76
C ASN A 6 8.13 -42.51 -22.30
N SER A 7 8.90 -41.87 -21.42
CA SER A 7 8.42 -41.45 -20.10
C SER A 7 7.95 -40.00 -20.24
N PRO A 8 6.81 -39.58 -19.66
CA PRO A 8 6.52 -38.16 -19.55
C PRO A 8 7.64 -37.54 -18.73
N GLN A 9 8.51 -36.78 -19.38
CA GLN A 9 9.52 -36.00 -18.67
C GLN A 9 8.74 -35.06 -17.75
N LEU A 10 8.95 -35.19 -16.43
CA LEU A 10 8.60 -34.11 -15.53
C LEU A 10 9.38 -32.89 -16.01
N ASP A 11 8.65 -31.89 -16.49
CA ASP A 11 9.21 -30.60 -16.84
C ASP A 11 9.61 -29.90 -15.54
N LEU A 12 10.83 -30.19 -15.08
CA LEU A 12 11.47 -29.58 -13.91
C LEU A 12 12.16 -28.28 -14.34
N THR A 13 11.47 -27.45 -15.11
CA THR A 13 11.92 -26.10 -15.42
C THR A 13 11.95 -25.27 -14.13
N LEU A 14 13.02 -24.48 -13.96
CA LEU A 14 13.10 -23.50 -12.88
C LEU A 14 11.86 -22.60 -12.97
N PRO A 15 11.12 -22.40 -11.86
CA PRO A 15 9.91 -21.59 -11.91
C PRO A 15 10.24 -20.19 -12.42
N ASP A 16 9.36 -19.64 -13.25
CA ASP A 16 9.47 -18.29 -13.74
C ASP A 16 9.66 -17.33 -12.55
N ARG A 17 10.65 -16.43 -12.66
CA ARG A 17 10.97 -15.46 -11.59
C ARG A 17 9.87 -14.42 -11.39
N CYS A 18 8.91 -14.36 -12.31
CA CYS A 18 7.81 -13.42 -12.31
C CYS A 18 6.51 -14.18 -12.54
N CYS A 19 5.47 -13.87 -11.78
CA CYS A 19 4.12 -14.36 -12.02
C CYS A 19 3.24 -13.21 -12.53
N THR A 20 2.25 -13.55 -13.35
CA THR A 20 1.15 -12.65 -13.70
C THR A 20 -0.02 -12.97 -12.79
N ALA A 21 -0.51 -11.98 -12.05
CA ALA A 21 -1.67 -12.18 -11.18
C ALA A 21 -2.93 -12.41 -12.02
N ASN A 22 -3.69 -13.45 -11.70
CA ASN A 22 -5.04 -13.60 -12.22
C ASN A 22 -5.98 -12.75 -11.36
N THR A 23 -6.65 -11.77 -11.97
CA THR A 23 -7.58 -10.86 -11.27
C THR A 23 -8.93 -11.52 -10.97
N GLY A 24 -9.21 -12.70 -11.56
CA GLY A 24 -10.40 -13.52 -11.28
C GLY A 24 -11.72 -12.95 -11.80
N CYS A 25 -11.72 -11.76 -12.41
CA CYS A 25 -12.89 -11.07 -12.89
C CYS A 25 -12.86 -10.96 -14.42
N GLU A 26 -13.84 -11.56 -15.09
CA GLU A 26 -14.06 -11.44 -16.53
C GLU A 26 -15.46 -10.88 -16.80
N PHE A 27 -15.54 -9.81 -17.59
CA PHE A 27 -16.80 -9.27 -18.09
C PHE A 27 -16.97 -9.71 -19.54
N ASP A 28 -18.10 -10.36 -19.83
CA ASP A 28 -18.41 -10.90 -21.15
C ASP A 28 -18.85 -9.84 -22.19
N GLY A 29 -18.83 -8.56 -21.80
CA GLY A 29 -19.27 -7.45 -22.63
C GLY A 29 -20.79 -7.26 -22.67
N THR A 30 -21.58 -8.06 -21.94
CA THR A 30 -23.04 -8.01 -21.98
C THR A 30 -23.68 -7.93 -20.59
N LEU A 31 -24.70 -7.08 -20.43
CA LEU A 31 -25.45 -7.00 -19.17
C LEU A 31 -26.47 -8.15 -18.99
N ARG A 32 -26.54 -9.10 -19.93
CA ARG A 32 -27.56 -10.17 -19.92
C ARG A 32 -27.39 -11.16 -18.76
N ARG A 33 -26.16 -11.31 -18.27
CA ARG A 33 -25.80 -12.24 -17.18
C ARG A 33 -25.48 -11.53 -15.86
N VAL A 34 -25.73 -10.23 -15.79
CA VAL A 34 -25.41 -9.40 -14.63
C VAL A 34 -26.64 -9.30 -13.73
N LYS A 35 -26.47 -9.55 -12.43
CA LYS A 35 -27.51 -9.49 -11.42
C LYS A 35 -27.25 -8.34 -10.46
N ALA A 36 -28.33 -7.84 -9.86
CA ALA A 36 -28.23 -6.85 -8.80
C ALA A 36 -27.93 -7.56 -7.47
N GLU A 37 -26.86 -7.16 -6.80
CA GLU A 37 -26.44 -7.73 -5.52
C GLU A 37 -26.31 -6.62 -4.47
N PRO A 38 -26.92 -6.79 -3.28
CA PRO A 38 -26.72 -5.88 -2.17
C PRO A 38 -25.38 -6.21 -1.49
N ILE A 39 -24.45 -5.24 -1.47
CA ILE A 39 -23.17 -5.35 -0.78
C ILE A 39 -23.12 -4.32 0.34
N TYR A 40 -22.70 -4.77 1.51
CA TYR A 40 -22.40 -3.89 2.63
C TYR A 40 -20.92 -3.47 2.59
N VAL A 41 -20.66 -2.17 2.43
CA VAL A 41 -19.31 -1.64 2.26
C VAL A 41 -19.08 -0.39 3.09
N GLN A 42 -17.82 -0.04 3.29
CA GLN A 42 -17.44 1.25 3.84
C GLN A 42 -17.32 2.26 2.70
N LYS A 43 -18.15 3.30 2.72
CA LYS A 43 -18.08 4.40 1.77
C LYS A 43 -17.32 5.57 2.38
N VAL A 44 -16.45 6.18 1.58
CA VAL A 44 -15.80 7.44 1.91
C VAL A 44 -16.81 8.58 1.74
N TYR A 45 -17.08 9.30 2.83
CA TYR A 45 -17.92 10.50 2.84
C TYR A 45 -17.10 11.73 2.43
N ASP A 46 -15.95 11.91 3.04
CA ASP A 46 -15.00 12.97 2.73
C ASP A 46 -13.56 12.47 2.89
N ALA A 47 -12.63 13.07 2.16
CA ALA A 47 -11.22 12.71 2.20
C ALA A 47 -10.31 13.89 1.87
N ALA A 48 -9.15 13.91 2.51
CA ALA A 48 -8.10 14.87 2.22
C ALA A 48 -6.74 14.18 2.10
N LEU A 49 -5.98 14.58 1.08
CA LEU A 49 -4.66 14.06 0.77
C LEU A 49 -3.62 15.16 0.96
N PHE A 50 -2.54 14.82 1.64
CA PHE A 50 -1.47 15.75 1.96
C PHE A 50 -0.11 15.19 1.55
N ASN A 51 0.70 16.04 0.95
CA ASN A 51 2.09 15.75 0.64
C ASN A 51 2.98 16.65 1.49
N LEU A 52 3.84 16.04 2.28
CA LEU A 52 4.75 16.71 3.21
C LEU A 52 6.18 16.32 2.88
N GLN A 53 7.10 17.25 3.12
CA GLN A 53 8.52 17.02 2.87
C GLN A 53 9.33 17.25 4.14
N GLY A 54 10.10 16.25 4.53
CA GLY A 54 11.15 16.37 5.53
C GLY A 54 12.52 16.39 4.86
N LEU A 55 13.46 17.17 5.41
CA LEU A 55 14.85 17.19 4.94
C LEU A 55 15.79 16.72 6.05
N ARG A 56 16.71 15.82 5.70
CA ARG A 56 17.78 15.36 6.57
C ARG A 56 19.13 15.57 5.88
N THR A 57 19.99 16.37 6.49
CA THR A 57 21.38 16.54 6.05
C THR A 57 22.29 15.61 6.82
N ILE A 58 23.17 14.91 6.11
CA ILE A 58 24.07 13.90 6.68
C ILE A 58 25.47 14.17 6.15
N ALA A 59 26.45 14.19 7.04
CA ALA A 59 27.84 14.47 6.71
C ALA A 59 28.70 13.23 6.96
N GLY A 60 29.62 12.95 6.04
CA GLY A 60 30.61 11.90 6.17
C GLY A 60 30.04 10.48 6.28
N GLN A 61 28.88 10.22 5.66
CA GLN A 61 28.29 8.88 5.68
C GLN A 61 29.20 7.90 4.94
N GLU A 62 29.58 6.80 5.60
CA GLU A 62 30.40 5.75 5.01
C GLU A 62 29.58 4.88 4.06
N PHE A 63 30.16 4.59 2.89
CA PHE A 63 29.60 3.75 1.83
C PHE A 63 30.49 2.54 1.57
N LYS A 64 29.87 1.42 1.17
CA LYS A 64 30.57 0.17 0.79
C LYS A 64 30.17 -0.28 -0.62
N PRO A 65 31.04 -0.97 -1.37
CA PRO A 65 32.39 -1.37 -1.00
C PRO A 65 33.39 -0.21 -1.04
N ASP A 66 34.54 -0.41 -0.41
CA ASP A 66 35.69 0.49 -0.57
C ASP A 66 36.22 0.38 -2.01
N LEU A 67 36.66 1.48 -2.61
CA LEU A 67 37.06 1.53 -4.02
C LEU A 67 38.52 1.12 -4.27
N GLY A 68 39.26 0.83 -3.20
CA GLY A 68 40.69 0.48 -3.25
C GLY A 68 41.61 1.71 -3.25
N LYS A 69 42.91 1.44 -3.10
CA LYS A 69 43.96 2.46 -3.01
C LYS A 69 43.97 3.35 -4.27
N GLY A 70 44.20 4.65 -4.05
CA GLY A 70 44.26 5.73 -5.05
C GLY A 70 43.06 5.84 -6.01
N ALA A 71 41.92 5.24 -5.66
CA ALA A 71 40.72 5.35 -6.45
C ALA A 71 40.19 6.78 -6.49
N ARG A 72 39.70 7.20 -7.67
CA ARG A 72 39.10 8.53 -7.87
C ARG A 72 37.80 8.45 -8.64
N ILE A 73 36.73 8.98 -8.06
CA ILE A 73 35.43 9.06 -8.74
C ILE A 73 35.49 10.13 -9.85
N ILE A 74 35.17 9.72 -11.07
CA ILE A 74 35.08 10.58 -12.25
C ILE A 74 33.67 11.17 -12.36
N ARG A 75 32.65 10.33 -12.17
CA ARG A 75 31.25 10.69 -12.38
C ARG A 75 30.32 9.86 -11.50
N VAL A 76 29.27 10.49 -10.99
CA VAL A 76 28.09 9.81 -10.45
C VAL A 76 27.12 9.52 -11.60
N LEU A 77 26.69 8.27 -11.73
CA LEU A 77 25.77 7.81 -12.77
C LEU A 77 24.32 7.96 -12.31
N ASP A 78 24.03 7.52 -11.08
CA ASP A 78 22.70 7.51 -10.50
C ASP A 78 22.79 7.52 -8.97
N ILE A 79 21.77 8.05 -8.30
CA ILE A 79 21.62 8.01 -6.84
C ILE A 79 20.20 7.54 -6.55
N ARG A 80 20.08 6.39 -5.89
CA ARG A 80 18.80 5.80 -5.49
C ARG A 80 18.65 5.82 -3.99
N CYS A 81 17.43 6.02 -3.54
CA CYS A 81 17.06 5.88 -2.14
C CYS A 81 15.93 4.85 -2.01
N LYS A 82 16.08 3.93 -1.07
CA LYS A 82 15.10 2.89 -0.76
C LYS A 82 14.80 2.92 0.73
N LYS A 83 13.57 2.57 1.10
CA LYS A 83 13.23 2.37 2.51
C LYS A 83 14.00 1.18 3.05
N PHE A 84 14.52 1.30 4.27
CA PHE A 84 15.00 0.13 4.98
C PHE A 84 13.82 -0.59 5.64
N PHE A 85 13.71 -1.89 5.39
CA PHE A 85 12.80 -2.78 6.11
C PHE A 85 13.48 -4.15 6.27
N ASN A 86 13.52 -4.65 7.50
CA ASN A 86 14.02 -5.96 7.84
C ASN A 86 12.87 -6.98 7.82
N PRO A 87 12.77 -7.86 6.81
CA PRO A 87 11.68 -8.83 6.73
C PRO A 87 11.75 -9.91 7.81
N SER A 88 12.90 -10.10 8.45
CA SER A 88 13.07 -11.08 9.53
C SER A 88 12.64 -10.55 10.90
N ASP A 89 12.52 -9.22 11.06
CA ASP A 89 12.10 -8.60 12.30
C ASP A 89 11.36 -7.27 12.05
N ILE A 90 10.05 -7.29 12.28
CA ILE A 90 9.18 -6.11 12.14
C ILE A 90 9.50 -5.02 13.18
N ASN A 91 10.09 -5.39 14.31
CA ASN A 91 10.40 -4.48 15.42
C ASN A 91 11.81 -3.90 15.36
N ASP A 92 12.59 -4.19 14.32
CA ASP A 92 13.92 -3.63 14.11
C ASP A 92 13.84 -2.09 14.08
N GLU A 93 14.56 -1.42 14.99
CA GLU A 93 14.54 0.05 15.11
C GLU A 93 15.04 0.77 13.85
N ARG A 94 15.76 0.05 12.97
CA ARG A 94 16.23 0.59 11.68
C ARG A 94 15.12 0.63 10.64
N ASN A 95 14.02 -0.11 10.83
CA ASN A 95 12.88 -0.08 9.94
C ASN A 95 12.37 1.36 9.81
N LEU A 96 12.21 1.83 8.58
CA LEU A 96 11.65 3.15 8.34
C LEU A 96 10.16 3.13 8.68
N ILE A 97 9.80 3.79 9.77
CA ILE A 97 8.43 3.82 10.29
C ILE A 97 7.91 5.25 10.23
N VAL A 98 6.64 5.37 9.84
CA VAL A 98 5.87 6.62 9.85
C VAL A 98 4.70 6.42 10.80
N ARG A 99 4.64 7.22 11.87
CA ARG A 99 3.56 7.17 12.86
C ARG A 99 2.77 8.48 12.80
N PRO A 100 1.60 8.49 12.15
CA PRO A 100 0.70 9.63 12.25
C PRO A 100 -0.04 9.61 13.59
N THR A 101 -0.16 10.78 14.20
CA THR A 101 -0.99 11.05 15.37
C THR A 101 -1.88 12.24 15.06
N THR A 102 -3.18 12.01 15.02
CA THR A 102 -4.17 13.05 14.75
C THR A 102 -4.92 13.46 16.00
N THR A 103 -5.08 14.78 16.16
CA THR A 103 -5.99 15.41 17.12
C THR A 103 -7.06 16.19 16.36
N ILE A 104 -8.31 16.10 16.79
CA ILE A 104 -9.45 16.75 16.13
C ILE A 104 -10.01 17.86 17.03
N SER A 105 -10.54 18.91 16.42
CA SER A 105 -11.22 20.05 17.01
C SER A 105 -12.56 20.24 16.31
N GLY A 106 -13.62 20.48 17.09
CA GLY A 106 -15.00 20.51 16.59
C GLY A 106 -15.69 19.14 16.57
N ALA A 107 -14.96 18.06 16.89
CA ALA A 107 -15.47 16.72 17.14
C ALA A 107 -14.57 16.00 18.15
N GLU A 108 -15.06 14.90 18.68
CA GLU A 108 -14.35 14.05 19.65
C GLU A 108 -14.29 12.60 19.14
N PHE A 109 -13.21 11.91 19.48
CA PHE A 109 -13.18 10.46 19.33
C PHE A 109 -14.00 9.85 20.46
N VAL A 110 -14.90 8.93 20.14
CA VAL A 110 -15.71 8.25 21.16
C VAL A 110 -14.81 7.36 22.01
N GLU A 111 -14.91 7.46 23.34
CA GLU A 111 -14.04 6.74 24.28
C GLU A 111 -14.77 5.61 25.03
N ASP A 112 -14.01 4.59 25.46
CA ASP A 112 -14.49 3.39 26.15
C ASP A 112 -14.82 3.57 27.65
N GLY A 113 -14.95 4.81 28.11
CA GLY A 113 -15.13 5.16 29.52
C GLY A 113 -13.87 5.05 30.39
N LYS A 114 -12.75 4.56 29.84
CA LYS A 114 -11.41 4.59 30.47
C LYS A 114 -10.49 5.63 29.84
N GLY A 115 -11.01 6.46 28.94
CA GLY A 115 -10.25 7.48 28.22
C GLY A 115 -9.56 6.97 26.94
N ASN A 116 -9.85 5.75 26.49
CA ASN A 116 -9.27 5.24 25.25
C ASN A 116 -10.25 5.36 24.09
N PRO A 117 -9.85 5.91 22.93
CA PRO A 117 -10.68 5.93 21.73
C PRO A 117 -11.12 4.53 21.31
N VAL A 118 -12.42 4.38 21.02
CA VAL A 118 -13.00 3.16 20.50
C VAL A 118 -12.59 2.98 19.04
N THR A 119 -11.91 1.87 18.77
CA THR A 119 -11.45 1.49 17.44
C THR A 119 -12.30 0.41 16.81
N VAL A 120 -12.48 0.47 15.49
CA VAL A 120 -13.18 -0.52 14.67
C VAL A 120 -12.21 -1.12 13.65
N ILE A 121 -12.49 -2.37 13.25
CA ILE A 121 -11.72 -3.04 12.20
C ILE A 121 -11.91 -2.32 10.88
N GLY A 122 -10.81 -1.84 10.32
CA GLY A 122 -10.75 -1.21 9.00
C GLY A 122 -10.54 -2.21 7.87
N PRO A 123 -10.42 -1.71 6.62
CA PRO A 123 -10.29 -2.54 5.43
C PRO A 123 -8.96 -3.30 5.37
N ASP A 124 -7.96 -2.90 6.16
CA ASP A 124 -6.68 -3.58 6.33
C ASP A 124 -6.77 -4.78 7.30
N GLY A 125 -7.94 -5.04 7.89
CA GLY A 125 -8.17 -6.14 8.82
C GLY A 125 -7.65 -5.86 10.23
N THR A 126 -7.20 -4.63 10.53
CA THR A 126 -6.73 -4.22 11.85
C THR A 126 -7.64 -3.16 12.48
N ALA A 127 -7.49 -2.93 13.79
CA ALA A 127 -8.25 -1.90 14.51
C ALA A 127 -7.70 -0.48 14.18
N SER A 128 -7.94 -0.04 12.95
CA SER A 128 -7.34 1.17 12.37
C SER A 128 -8.30 2.37 12.29
N GLU A 129 -9.61 2.15 12.41
CA GLU A 129 -10.62 3.21 12.34
C GLU A 129 -11.06 3.67 13.73
N LYS A 130 -11.24 4.97 13.94
CA LYS A 130 -11.75 5.54 15.20
C LYS A 130 -13.14 6.12 14.99
N ILE A 131 -14.04 5.93 15.96
CA ILE A 131 -15.40 6.48 15.89
C ILE A 131 -15.37 7.98 16.21
N LEU A 132 -16.03 8.80 15.39
CA LEU A 132 -16.21 10.23 15.61
C LEU A 132 -17.60 10.56 16.12
N TYR A 133 -17.65 11.60 16.96
CA TYR A 133 -18.89 12.22 17.39
C TYR A 133 -18.75 13.74 17.45
N ALA A 134 -19.76 14.45 16.95
CA ALA A 134 -20.01 15.86 17.20
C ALA A 134 -21.51 16.11 17.11
N ASP A 135 -21.98 17.20 17.71
CA ASP A 135 -23.37 17.62 17.55
C ASP A 135 -23.59 18.21 16.15
N THR A 136 -24.30 17.49 15.29
CA THR A 136 -24.51 17.86 13.88
C THR A 136 -25.83 18.58 13.60
N ARG A 137 -26.64 18.89 14.64
CA ARG A 137 -28.04 19.37 14.46
C ARG A 137 -28.17 20.58 13.55
N ASP A 138 -27.35 21.61 13.76
CA ASP A 138 -27.42 22.85 12.99
C ASP A 138 -27.14 22.62 11.50
N CYS A 139 -26.16 21.75 11.18
CA CYS A 139 -25.81 21.42 9.80
C CYS A 139 -26.85 20.47 9.17
N ASP A 140 -27.45 19.59 9.97
CA ASP A 140 -28.49 18.66 9.53
C ASP A 140 -29.77 19.41 9.09
N GLU A 141 -30.15 20.49 9.79
CA GLU A 141 -31.28 21.36 9.41
C GLU A 141 -31.08 22.00 8.03
N GLU A 142 -29.83 22.29 7.65
CA GLU A 142 -29.46 22.80 6.33
C GLU A 142 -29.17 21.70 5.29
N GLY A 143 -29.21 20.42 5.68
CA GLY A 143 -28.85 19.29 4.81
C GLY A 143 -27.36 19.26 4.42
N LYS A 144 -26.48 19.79 5.26
CA LYS A 144 -25.03 19.88 5.06
C LYS A 144 -24.27 19.00 6.04
N GLY A 145 -23.00 18.72 5.74
CA GLY A 145 -22.11 18.08 6.70
C GLY A 145 -21.47 19.09 7.66
N THR A 146 -21.04 18.61 8.83
CA THR A 146 -20.44 19.41 9.89
C THR A 146 -18.92 19.50 9.68
N PRO A 147 -18.32 20.70 9.61
CA PRO A 147 -16.88 20.85 9.44
C PRO A 147 -16.15 20.45 10.72
N ILE A 148 -15.07 19.69 10.56
CA ILE A 148 -14.15 19.31 11.63
C ILE A 148 -12.74 19.71 11.22
N PHE A 149 -11.98 20.22 12.19
CA PHE A 149 -10.61 20.64 11.97
C PHE A 149 -9.68 19.68 12.70
N GLY A 150 -8.51 19.42 12.15
CA GLY A 150 -7.57 18.52 12.79
C GLY A 150 -6.13 18.97 12.61
N THR A 151 -5.32 18.61 13.61
CA THR A 151 -3.88 18.70 13.55
C THR A 151 -3.31 17.30 13.48
N GLN A 152 -2.45 17.05 12.51
CA GLN A 152 -1.73 15.80 12.34
C GLN A 152 -0.25 16.03 12.61
N ASN A 153 0.30 15.20 13.49
CA ASN A 153 1.72 15.09 13.75
C ASN A 153 2.23 13.76 13.20
N ILE A 154 3.24 13.79 12.34
CA ILE A 154 3.82 12.61 11.73
C ILE A 154 5.24 12.45 12.24
N GLU A 155 5.46 11.38 12.99
CA GLU A 155 6.77 11.01 13.48
C GLU A 155 7.42 10.03 12.51
N ILE A 156 8.62 10.37 12.04
CA ILE A 156 9.41 9.52 11.15
C ILE A 156 10.66 9.07 11.90
N THR A 157 10.89 7.76 11.93
CA THR A 157 12.05 7.13 12.58
C THR A 157 12.63 6.02 11.70
N GLY A 158 13.88 5.63 11.96
CA GLY A 158 14.55 4.54 11.29
C GLY A 158 15.51 5.02 10.19
N ASN A 159 15.77 4.14 9.23
CA ASN A 159 16.84 4.32 8.25
C ASN A 159 16.36 4.21 6.81
N VAL A 160 17.19 4.71 5.89
CA VAL A 160 17.05 4.47 4.45
C VAL A 160 18.31 3.81 3.91
N VAL A 161 18.18 3.08 2.81
CA VAL A 161 19.32 2.57 2.06
C VAL A 161 19.57 3.49 0.88
N VAL A 162 20.76 4.08 0.83
CA VAL A 162 21.19 4.90 -0.30
C VAL A 162 22.15 4.09 -1.15
N GLU A 163 21.90 4.05 -2.45
CA GLU A 163 22.79 3.45 -3.44
C GLU A 163 23.28 4.53 -4.40
N ILE A 164 24.58 4.59 -4.67
CA ILE A 164 25.22 5.53 -5.58
C ILE A 164 25.99 4.73 -6.62
N ASP A 165 25.56 4.80 -7.87
CA ASP A 165 26.30 4.19 -8.98
C ASP A 165 27.38 5.17 -9.44
N VAL A 166 28.64 4.76 -9.40
CA VAL A 166 29.79 5.61 -9.72
C VAL A 166 30.63 5.03 -10.85
N LEU A 167 31.23 5.92 -11.63
CA LEU A 167 32.34 5.63 -12.52
C LEU A 167 33.62 6.18 -11.88
N PHE A 168 34.58 5.32 -11.59
CA PHE A 168 35.84 5.68 -10.94
C PHE A 168 37.05 5.16 -11.72
N THR A 169 38.22 5.75 -11.48
CA THR A 169 39.53 5.21 -11.90
C THR A 169 40.20 4.52 -10.73
N ASP A 170 40.85 3.39 -10.98
CA ASP A 170 41.76 2.75 -10.04
C ASP A 170 43.19 3.31 -10.16
N ASP A 171 44.13 2.78 -9.37
CA ASP A 171 45.57 3.11 -9.40
C ASP A 171 46.23 2.91 -10.79
N CYS A 172 45.59 2.15 -11.69
CA CYS A 172 46.07 1.88 -13.05
C CYS A 172 45.39 2.77 -14.11
N ASP A 173 44.67 3.82 -13.70
CA ASP A 173 43.87 4.72 -14.55
C ASP A 173 42.76 3.99 -15.35
N LYS A 174 42.37 2.79 -14.94
CA LYS A 174 41.31 2.03 -15.60
C LYS A 174 39.95 2.50 -15.11
N LYS A 175 39.05 2.77 -16.05
CA LYS A 175 37.66 3.15 -15.74
C LYS A 175 36.85 1.92 -15.31
N CYS A 176 36.36 1.96 -14.09
CA CYS A 176 35.56 0.92 -13.45
C CYS A 176 34.21 1.48 -12.98
N ARG A 177 33.20 0.60 -12.90
CA ARG A 177 31.87 0.94 -12.35
C ARG A 177 31.69 0.21 -11.03
N ALA A 178 31.11 0.89 -10.05
CA ALA A 178 30.72 0.31 -8.78
C ALA A 178 29.39 0.90 -8.29
N THR A 179 28.64 0.10 -7.53
CA THR A 179 27.47 0.55 -6.78
C THR A 179 27.87 0.63 -5.32
N LEU A 180 27.93 1.86 -4.81
CA LEU A 180 28.17 2.14 -3.41
C LEU A 180 26.84 2.08 -2.67
N SER A 181 26.77 1.41 -1.53
CA SER A 181 25.57 1.29 -0.70
C SER A 181 25.87 1.66 0.75
N ALA A 182 24.92 2.37 1.38
CA ALA A 182 24.97 2.72 2.79
C ALA A 182 23.59 2.60 3.43
N ASN A 183 23.56 2.12 4.67
CA ASN A 183 22.38 2.17 5.53
C ASN A 183 22.49 3.45 6.38
N VAL A 184 21.58 4.40 6.11
CA VAL A 184 21.70 5.78 6.54
C VAL A 184 20.60 6.12 7.55
N PRO A 185 20.94 6.50 8.80
CA PRO A 185 19.96 6.80 9.82
C PRO A 185 19.29 8.15 9.60
N ILE A 186 17.96 8.15 9.46
CA ILE A 186 17.15 9.36 9.31
C ILE A 186 16.92 10.01 10.66
N ALA A 187 16.34 9.25 11.59
CA ALA A 187 15.97 9.72 12.92
C ALA A 187 15.89 8.53 13.87
N ARG A 188 16.20 8.77 15.14
CA ARG A 188 16.13 7.75 16.20
C ARG A 188 14.75 7.80 16.87
N PRO A 189 14.29 6.70 17.48
CA PRO A 189 13.02 6.67 18.21
C PRO A 189 12.87 7.79 19.26
N ASN A 190 13.96 8.14 19.95
CA ASN A 190 13.94 9.17 20.99
C ASN A 190 13.98 10.62 20.45
N THR A 191 14.31 10.80 19.17
CA THR A 191 14.38 12.10 18.50
C THR A 191 13.84 11.94 17.08
N PRO A 192 12.52 11.71 16.94
CA PRO A 192 11.90 11.50 15.64
C PRO A 192 11.95 12.78 14.81
N LEU A 193 11.91 12.63 13.49
CA LEU A 193 11.64 13.76 12.61
C LEU A 193 10.13 14.01 12.61
N LEU A 194 9.72 15.19 13.08
CA LEU A 194 8.32 15.56 13.22
C LEU A 194 7.89 16.45 12.05
N LEU A 195 6.83 16.04 11.36
CA LEU A 195 6.12 16.88 10.39
C LEU A 195 4.72 17.17 10.91
N THR A 196 4.32 18.43 10.92
CA THR A 196 2.99 18.84 11.38
C THR A 196 2.19 19.40 10.21
N ASN A 197 0.92 19.05 10.16
CA ASN A 197 -0.02 19.57 9.18
C ASN A 197 -1.40 19.80 9.80
N PHE A 198 -2.16 20.71 9.19
CA PHE A 198 -3.54 21.00 9.57
C PHE A 198 -4.48 20.60 8.44
N PHE A 199 -5.69 20.22 8.78
CA PHE A 199 -6.69 19.83 7.81
C PHE A 199 -8.10 20.20 8.27
N GLU A 200 -8.99 20.27 7.30
CA GLU A 200 -10.43 20.38 7.48
C GLU A 200 -11.07 19.21 6.74
N LEU A 201 -12.06 18.57 7.38
CA LEU A 201 -12.88 17.53 6.79
C LEU A 201 -14.34 17.80 7.12
N CYS A 202 -15.23 17.17 6.36
CA CYS A 202 -16.66 17.24 6.54
C CYS A 202 -17.19 15.93 7.11
N MET A 203 -17.96 16.01 8.19
CA MET A 203 -18.56 14.87 8.87
C MET A 203 -20.07 14.79 8.55
N PRO A 204 -20.61 13.59 8.26
CA PRO A 204 -22.06 13.43 8.10
C PRO A 204 -22.80 13.47 9.43
N SER A 205 -24.12 13.55 9.37
CA SER A 205 -25.02 13.49 10.53
C SER A 205 -24.76 12.27 11.42
N VAL A 206 -24.70 12.51 12.73
CA VAL A 206 -24.67 11.45 13.74
C VAL A 206 -26.06 11.02 14.21
N PHE A 207 -27.10 11.81 13.91
CA PHE A 207 -28.47 11.55 14.37
C PHE A 207 -29.33 10.86 13.30
N ASN A 208 -29.09 11.16 12.02
CA ASN A 208 -29.85 10.62 10.90
C ASN A 208 -29.26 9.34 10.30
N THR A 209 -28.32 8.70 11.01
CA THR A 209 -27.60 7.50 10.55
C THR A 209 -27.64 6.40 11.61
N ALA A 210 -27.65 5.14 11.17
CA ALA A 210 -27.60 3.99 12.09
C ALA A 210 -26.19 3.71 12.63
N PHE A 211 -25.17 4.30 12.00
CA PHE A 211 -23.77 4.11 12.33
C PHE A 211 -23.07 5.46 12.44
N LEU A 212 -22.29 5.62 13.51
CA LEU A 212 -21.47 6.81 13.67
C LEU A 212 -20.38 6.89 12.59
N PRO A 213 -20.02 8.10 12.15
CA PRO A 213 -18.90 8.33 11.24
C PRO A 213 -17.60 7.79 11.84
N ARG A 214 -16.71 7.31 10.99
CA ARG A 214 -15.40 6.81 11.40
C ARG A 214 -14.29 7.55 10.70
N PHE A 215 -13.22 7.82 11.41
CA PHE A 215 -12.00 8.41 10.87
C PHE A 215 -10.95 7.34 10.69
N THR A 216 -10.29 7.37 9.54
CA THR A 216 -9.10 6.57 9.27
C THR A 216 -8.05 7.43 8.60
N GLU A 217 -6.80 7.14 8.92
CA GLU A 217 -5.66 7.79 8.30
C GLU A 217 -4.58 6.75 7.98
N PHE A 218 -3.91 6.95 6.87
CA PHE A 218 -2.76 6.15 6.50
C PHE A 218 -1.75 7.02 5.76
N CYS A 219 -0.49 6.72 6.01
CA CYS A 219 0.63 7.47 5.45
C CYS A 219 1.58 6.51 4.76
N ASN A 220 2.10 6.95 3.63
CA ASN A 220 3.20 6.32 2.94
C ASN A 220 4.36 7.33 2.84
N ILE A 221 5.57 6.84 2.90
CA ILE A 221 6.79 7.63 2.75
C ILE A 221 7.51 7.20 1.49
N ASN A 222 8.30 8.08 0.91
CA ASN A 222 9.34 7.75 -0.06
C ASN A 222 10.57 8.62 0.25
N CYS A 223 11.71 8.31 -0.34
CA CYS A 223 12.90 9.12 -0.18
C CYS A 223 13.57 9.45 -1.51
N GLU A 224 14.12 10.64 -1.58
CA GLU A 224 14.97 11.11 -2.68
C GLU A 224 16.27 11.64 -2.09
N THR A 225 17.39 11.35 -2.73
CA THR A 225 18.71 11.71 -2.20
C THR A 225 19.50 12.46 -3.25
N ARG A 226 20.24 13.48 -2.81
CA ARG A 226 21.24 14.17 -3.61
C ARG A 226 22.50 14.47 -2.80
N LEU A 227 23.59 14.76 -3.49
CA LEU A 227 24.79 15.30 -2.87
C LEU A 227 24.49 16.66 -2.21
N ALA A 228 25.10 16.93 -1.06
CA ALA A 228 24.75 18.11 -0.26
C ALA A 228 24.91 19.43 -1.03
N THR A 229 26.05 19.62 -1.71
CA THR A 229 26.37 20.82 -2.50
C THR A 229 26.32 20.56 -4.01
N ASN A 230 25.75 19.43 -4.45
CA ASN A 230 25.74 18.96 -5.83
C ASN A 230 27.15 18.93 -6.47
N SER A 231 28.20 18.65 -5.68
CA SER A 231 29.58 18.64 -6.16
C SER A 231 30.36 17.44 -5.66
N ILE A 232 30.80 16.59 -6.59
CA ILE A 232 31.60 15.38 -6.30
C ILE A 232 32.83 15.72 -5.45
N MET A 233 33.57 16.78 -5.82
CA MET A 233 34.83 17.15 -5.17
C MET A 233 34.68 17.60 -3.71
N ARG A 234 33.49 18.08 -3.30
CA ARG A 234 33.22 18.54 -1.94
C ARG A 234 32.42 17.54 -1.12
N ASP A 235 31.52 16.84 -1.79
CA ASP A 235 30.55 15.98 -1.13
C ASP A 235 31.05 14.55 -1.02
N ILE A 236 32.03 14.12 -1.82
CA ILE A 236 32.60 12.78 -1.76
C ILE A 236 34.07 12.84 -1.37
N ILE A 237 34.40 12.18 -0.27
CA ILE A 237 35.75 12.07 0.28
C ILE A 237 36.16 10.60 0.17
N ILE A 238 37.31 10.35 -0.46
CA ILE A 238 37.88 9.01 -0.58
C ILE A 238 39.19 9.01 0.18
N ASP A 239 39.38 8.08 1.09
CA ASP A 239 40.68 7.87 1.74
C ASP A 239 41.66 7.30 0.69
N PRO A 240 42.78 7.99 0.42
CA PRO A 240 43.75 7.57 -0.59
C PRO A 240 44.46 6.25 -0.27
N GLU A 241 44.56 5.86 0.99
CA GLU A 241 45.26 4.64 1.42
C GLU A 241 44.33 3.42 1.46
N THR A 242 43.12 3.59 2.00
CA THR A 242 42.17 2.48 2.21
C THR A 242 41.13 2.37 1.09
N GLY A 243 40.84 3.45 0.37
CA GLY A 243 39.74 3.54 -0.58
C GLY A 243 38.36 3.68 0.05
N GLU A 244 38.30 3.96 1.36
CA GLU A 244 37.04 4.19 2.09
C GLU A 244 36.33 5.43 1.54
N VAL A 245 35.04 5.31 1.24
CA VAL A 245 34.23 6.40 0.66
C VAL A 245 33.30 6.98 1.70
N LYS A 246 33.42 8.28 1.96
CA LYS A 246 32.51 9.06 2.81
C LYS A 246 31.79 10.11 1.99
N VAL A 247 30.47 10.20 2.14
CA VAL A 247 29.63 11.09 1.31
C VAL A 247 28.75 12.01 2.18
N ASN A 248 28.68 13.27 1.80
CA ASN A 248 27.77 14.28 2.34
C ASN A 248 26.49 14.31 1.50
N LEU A 249 25.34 14.09 2.14
CA LEU A 249 24.05 13.90 1.48
C LEU A 249 22.98 14.82 2.06
N ILE A 250 22.04 15.18 1.21
CA ILE A 250 20.72 15.68 1.61
C ILE A 250 19.70 14.63 1.17
N ILE A 251 18.95 14.13 2.14
CA ILE A 251 17.87 13.17 1.94
C ILE A 251 16.55 13.90 2.16
N ALA A 252 15.73 13.95 1.13
CA ALA A 252 14.35 14.38 1.17
C ALA A 252 13.46 13.18 1.44
N LEU A 253 12.56 13.32 2.40
CA LEU A 253 11.52 12.35 2.72
C LEU A 253 10.20 12.92 2.24
N CYS A 254 9.59 12.25 1.29
CA CYS A 254 8.31 12.63 0.70
C CYS A 254 7.23 11.78 1.37
N VAL A 255 6.41 12.38 2.21
CA VAL A 255 5.33 11.68 2.92
C VAL A 255 4.00 12.07 2.30
N THR A 256 3.23 11.06 1.90
CA THR A 256 1.84 11.23 1.46
C THR A 256 0.93 10.61 2.51
N CYS A 257 0.03 11.40 3.07
CA CYS A 257 -0.98 10.92 4.01
C CYS A 257 -2.38 11.20 3.47
N GLU A 258 -3.24 10.20 3.52
CA GLU A 258 -4.66 10.34 3.21
C GLU A 258 -5.47 10.17 4.49
N LYS A 259 -6.48 11.02 4.67
CA LYS A 259 -7.43 10.97 5.77
C LYS A 259 -8.82 10.83 5.19
N LYS A 260 -9.66 10.04 5.86
CA LYS A 260 -11.01 9.77 5.39
C LYS A 260 -12.00 9.79 6.54
N ILE A 261 -13.17 10.35 6.27
CA ILE A 261 -14.39 10.04 7.01
C ILE A 261 -15.12 8.95 6.26
N VAL A 262 -15.34 7.81 6.90
CA VAL A 262 -16.01 6.66 6.31
C VAL A 262 -17.29 6.35 7.06
N VAL A 263 -18.30 5.90 6.30
CA VAL A 263 -19.59 5.48 6.82
C VAL A 263 -19.97 4.13 6.21
N PRO A 264 -20.49 3.19 7.01
CA PRO A 264 -21.05 1.97 6.47
C PRO A 264 -22.29 2.25 5.61
N VAL A 265 -22.36 1.63 4.43
CA VAL A 265 -23.50 1.74 3.51
C VAL A 265 -23.83 0.40 2.87
N GLN A 266 -25.08 0.26 2.47
CA GLN A 266 -25.51 -0.82 1.58
C GLN A 266 -25.62 -0.28 0.16
N LEU A 267 -24.89 -0.88 -0.78
CA LEU A 267 -24.93 -0.55 -2.21
C LEU A 267 -25.56 -1.71 -2.98
N CYS A 268 -26.41 -1.39 -3.96
CA CYS A 268 -26.81 -2.35 -4.98
C CYS A 268 -25.83 -2.24 -6.15
N VAL A 269 -25.01 -3.27 -6.36
CA VAL A 269 -24.08 -3.33 -7.49
C VAL A 269 -24.57 -4.31 -8.54
N LEU A 270 -24.15 -4.07 -9.78
CA LEU A 270 -24.34 -5.00 -10.88
C LEU A 270 -23.13 -5.95 -10.93
N SER A 271 -23.36 -7.22 -10.67
CA SER A 271 -22.33 -8.27 -10.53
C SER A 271 -22.65 -9.45 -11.44
N THR A 272 -21.63 -10.07 -12.05
CA THR A 272 -21.75 -11.35 -12.76
C THR A 272 -21.64 -12.55 -11.80
N GLY A 273 -21.46 -12.28 -10.50
CA GLY A 273 -21.24 -13.24 -9.43
C GLY A 273 -19.83 -13.15 -8.84
N PHE A 274 -19.48 -14.11 -7.97
CA PHE A 274 -18.16 -14.15 -7.35
C PHE A 274 -17.07 -14.58 -8.35
N PRO A 275 -15.86 -14.01 -8.27
CA PRO A 275 -14.73 -14.45 -9.10
C PRO A 275 -14.41 -15.92 -8.80
N VAL A 276 -14.54 -16.77 -9.81
CA VAL A 276 -14.20 -18.20 -9.73
C VAL A 276 -12.88 -18.41 -10.48
N LEU A 277 -11.81 -18.63 -9.72
CA LEU A 277 -10.52 -19.01 -10.30
C LEU A 277 -10.53 -20.48 -10.66
N SER A 278 -10.04 -20.81 -11.84
CA SER A 278 -9.74 -22.20 -12.21
C SER A 278 -8.54 -22.68 -11.40
N ALA A 279 -8.75 -23.72 -10.60
CA ALA A 279 -7.68 -24.33 -9.80
C ALA A 279 -6.68 -25.07 -10.70
N GLU A 280 -5.39 -24.98 -10.38
CA GLU A 280 -4.38 -25.89 -10.94
C GLU A 280 -4.55 -27.27 -10.29
N THR A 281 -5.02 -28.26 -11.06
CA THR A 281 -5.34 -29.59 -10.53
C THR A 281 -4.12 -30.52 -10.56
N ALA A 282 -3.63 -30.94 -9.40
CA ALA A 282 -2.79 -32.13 -9.28
C ALA A 282 -3.69 -33.38 -9.25
N PRO A 283 -3.34 -34.48 -9.93
CA PRO A 283 -4.27 -35.55 -10.33
C PRO A 283 -4.77 -36.49 -9.21
N ILE A 284 -4.54 -36.16 -7.93
CA ILE A 284 -4.78 -37.09 -6.81
C ILE A 284 -6.24 -37.11 -6.36
N CYS A 285 -6.92 -35.95 -6.35
CA CYS A 285 -8.31 -35.86 -5.93
C CYS A 285 -9.23 -35.68 -7.14
N SER A 286 -10.30 -36.47 -7.21
CA SER A 286 -11.29 -36.43 -8.30
C SER A 286 -12.37 -35.36 -8.11
N THR A 287 -12.56 -34.86 -6.89
CA THR A 287 -13.53 -33.81 -6.56
C THR A 287 -12.98 -32.87 -5.48
N PHE A 288 -13.33 -31.58 -5.59
CA PHE A 288 -12.95 -30.53 -4.64
C PHE A 288 -14.21 -29.78 -4.17
N PRO A 289 -14.30 -29.36 -2.90
CA PRO A 289 -15.40 -28.54 -2.42
C PRO A 289 -15.37 -27.14 -3.07
N GLN A 290 -16.54 -26.53 -3.23
CA GLN A 290 -16.65 -25.14 -3.67
C GLN A 290 -16.18 -24.17 -2.59
N LEU A 291 -15.54 -23.07 -2.99
CA LEU A 291 -15.04 -22.02 -2.07
C LEU A 291 -16.13 -21.03 -1.64
N PHE A 292 -17.13 -20.81 -2.50
CA PHE A 292 -18.21 -19.87 -2.25
C PHE A 292 -19.55 -20.61 -2.28
N PRO A 293 -20.53 -20.19 -1.44
CA PRO A 293 -21.87 -20.72 -1.50
C PRO A 293 -22.53 -20.48 -2.86
N ASP A 294 -23.45 -21.35 -3.24
CA ASP A 294 -24.33 -21.12 -4.39
C ASP A 294 -25.08 -19.80 -4.22
N GLN A 295 -25.19 -19.03 -5.30
CA GLN A 295 -26.00 -17.83 -5.31
C GLN A 295 -27.47 -18.19 -5.11
N ILE A 296 -28.13 -17.55 -4.14
CA ILE A 296 -29.57 -17.67 -3.98
C ILE A 296 -30.24 -16.83 -5.06
N ASP A 297 -30.35 -17.40 -6.25
CA ASP A 297 -31.21 -16.85 -7.28
C ASP A 297 -32.66 -17.12 -6.91
N SER A 298 -33.45 -16.06 -6.76
CA SER A 298 -34.90 -16.15 -6.57
C SER A 298 -35.67 -16.67 -7.80
N LYS A 299 -35.01 -17.38 -8.73
CA LYS A 299 -35.64 -18.07 -9.86
C LYS A 299 -35.00 -19.43 -10.09
N CYS A 300 -35.74 -20.46 -9.70
CA CYS A 300 -35.56 -21.84 -10.16
C CYS A 300 -35.59 -21.86 -11.70
N PRO A 301 -34.70 -22.61 -12.40
CA PRO A 301 -34.71 -22.66 -13.84
C PRO A 301 -36.01 -23.32 -14.31
N CYS A 302 -36.76 -22.64 -15.18
CA CYS A 302 -37.81 -23.29 -15.95
C CYS A 302 -37.19 -24.52 -16.65
N ARG A 303 -37.60 -25.72 -16.23
CA ARG A 303 -37.48 -26.92 -17.04
C ARG A 303 -38.26 -26.66 -18.31
N CYS A 304 -37.58 -26.33 -19.40
CA CYS A 304 -38.14 -26.59 -20.72
C CYS A 304 -38.22 -28.11 -20.85
N ALA A 305 -39.39 -28.66 -20.54
CA ALA A 305 -39.74 -30.02 -20.94
C ALA A 305 -39.97 -29.97 -22.45
N GLU A 306 -39.06 -30.58 -23.22
CA GLU A 306 -39.42 -31.14 -24.51
C GLU A 306 -40.29 -32.36 -24.24
N GLU A 307 -41.53 -32.37 -24.76
CA GLU A 307 -42.09 -33.52 -25.48
C GLU A 307 -43.49 -33.22 -26.06
N ALA A 308 -43.59 -33.52 -27.36
CA ALA A 308 -44.73 -34.10 -28.07
C ALA A 308 -46.03 -33.29 -28.31
N GLU A 309 -46.17 -32.87 -29.57
CA GLU A 309 -47.27 -33.16 -30.50
C GLU A 309 -48.75 -33.29 -30.02
N ALA A 310 -49.59 -32.69 -30.88
CA ALA A 310 -50.88 -33.18 -31.38
C ALA A 310 -52.17 -32.48 -30.88
N THR A 311 -52.72 -31.72 -31.83
CA THR A 311 -54.13 -31.66 -32.27
C THR A 311 -55.25 -31.05 -31.41
N GLU A 312 -55.91 -30.10 -32.09
CA GLU A 312 -57.37 -29.92 -32.27
C GLU A 312 -58.29 -29.44 -31.12
N LYS A 313 -59.03 -28.37 -31.46
CA LYS A 313 -60.46 -28.07 -31.18
C LYS A 313 -60.85 -27.88 -29.70
N CYS A 314 -61.84 -27.08 -29.29
CA CYS A 314 -62.83 -26.16 -29.85
C CYS A 314 -63.27 -25.31 -28.63
N GLU A 315 -63.47 -24.00 -28.79
CA GLU A 315 -64.75 -23.28 -28.62
C GLU A 315 -65.42 -23.27 -27.23
N GLU A 316 -65.85 -22.05 -26.88
CA GLU A 316 -66.66 -21.54 -25.73
C GLU A 316 -66.00 -21.34 -24.36
#